data_AF-A0A068XXV4-F1
#
_entry.id   AF-A0A068XXV4-F1
#
_cell.length_a   1.000
_cell.length_b   1.000
_cell.length_c   1.000
_cell.angle_alpha   90.00
_cell.angle_beta   90.00
_cell.angle_gamma   90.00
#
_symmetry.space_group_name_H-M   'P 1'
#
loop_
_entity.id
_entity.type
_entity.pdbx_description
1 polymer ?
#
loop_
_entity_poly.entity_id
_entity_poly.type
_entity_poly.pdbx_seq_one_letter_code
_entity_poly.pdbx_strand_id
1 'polypeptide(L)'
;MTSTSSNVVTRFPKEPLGRLPFQGYHYLAFIFTLVQTKLDPIYKPYRGEEELFYFPLAELPTTSKSDNFADRALSIDPWPAYATERTNTDTQILRVGNRLLAQSKEQSKLKPPPKPRFLILLENKIMRDMKKLGISEDTSDPLRLQLYREIFDRFIEECAYYAPVLAKIKDQYEGFIMHLRKKINEMQPIKELLWVASFDADKRVNEFQNRENTEIDFLKSERNRDKFKLDKVQQERVELQVTVSKLMEQLGAREEACSLEADGRKLLVTEVNDINSRLRELEALTRADMGRNTDDPIKLKILVGEYEKALERANTELNRYRSDFEERVPRVKYEEAKKQLEAKTVEVDALNEELESAASRYSLLKDHCETLNTWRDLYNSQILYITRILAAKSDAAQKVEYMNALLFKYRKIVREKTPEQLADFVTHDLAKAEAGGLPSLTRPTVGRNRSKPEGE
;
A
#
# COMPACT_ATOMS: atom_id res chain seq x y z
N MET A 1 2.16 62.34 -26.14
CA MET A 1 1.34 62.88 -25.03
C MET A 1 -0.07 62.36 -25.26
N THR A 2 -0.70 61.53 -24.45
CA THR A 2 -0.57 61.18 -23.04
C THR A 2 -0.97 59.71 -22.86
N SER A 3 -0.16 58.98 -22.11
CA SER A 3 -0.41 57.60 -21.67
C SER A 3 -1.66 57.52 -20.81
N THR A 4 -2.47 56.49 -21.02
CA THR A 4 -3.42 56.03 -20.01
C THR A 4 -3.23 54.54 -19.81
N SER A 5 -2.68 54.24 -18.63
CA SER A 5 -2.44 52.91 -18.08
C SER A 5 -3.77 52.21 -17.81
N SER A 6 -3.89 50.94 -18.20
CA SER A 6 -4.88 50.04 -17.63
C SER A 6 -4.26 48.65 -17.47
N ASN A 7 -3.91 48.34 -16.23
CA ASN A 7 -3.47 47.04 -15.77
C ASN A 7 -4.63 46.04 -15.88
N VAL A 8 -4.53 45.07 -16.79
CA VAL A 8 -5.42 43.91 -16.80
C VAL A 8 -4.89 42.92 -15.76
N VAL A 9 -5.45 43.02 -14.56
CA VAL A 9 -5.29 42.05 -13.47
C VAL A 9 -6.06 40.78 -13.84
N THR A 10 -5.35 39.68 -14.08
CA THR A 10 -5.91 38.33 -14.16
C THR A 10 -6.55 37.96 -12.81
N ARG A 11 -7.87 38.12 -12.70
CA ARG A 11 -8.67 37.56 -11.60
C ARG A 11 -8.91 36.08 -11.87
N PHE A 12 -8.18 35.22 -11.17
CA PHE A 12 -8.64 33.85 -10.91
C PHE A 12 -9.87 33.92 -9.98
N PRO A 13 -10.94 33.15 -10.24
CA PRO A 13 -12.01 33.00 -9.27
C PRO A 13 -11.46 32.23 -8.06
N LYS A 14 -11.40 32.91 -6.91
CA LYS A 14 -11.31 32.28 -5.60
C LYS A 14 -12.69 31.73 -5.27
N GLU A 15 -12.99 30.52 -5.70
CA GLU A 15 -14.02 29.71 -5.05
C GLU A 15 -13.37 28.86 -3.94
N PRO A 16 -14.03 28.75 -2.77
CA PRO A 16 -13.46 28.11 -1.61
C PRO A 16 -13.38 26.60 -1.87
N LEU A 17 -12.16 26.06 -1.77
CA LEU A 17 -11.94 24.62 -1.60
C LEU A 17 -12.89 24.11 -0.53
N GLY A 18 -13.90 23.34 -0.97
CA GLY A 18 -14.85 22.67 -0.11
C GLY A 18 -14.08 21.89 0.95
N ARG A 19 -14.41 22.16 2.21
CA ARG A 19 -13.96 21.39 3.36
C ARG A 19 -14.38 19.94 3.16
N LEU A 20 -13.44 19.09 2.73
CA LEU A 20 -13.50 17.67 3.01
C LEU A 20 -13.36 17.50 4.54
N PRO A 21 -14.17 16.64 5.19
CA PRO A 21 -14.05 16.41 6.61
C PRO A 21 -12.73 15.67 6.84
N PHE A 22 -11.72 16.39 7.32
CA PHE A 22 -10.45 15.83 7.78
C PHE A 22 -10.70 15.02 9.06
N GLN A 23 -11.24 13.82 8.90
CA GLN A 23 -11.51 12.86 9.97
C GLN A 23 -10.21 12.28 10.58
N GLY A 24 -9.05 12.56 9.94
CA GLY A 24 -7.73 12.18 10.41
C GLY A 24 -7.26 12.91 11.67
N TYR A 25 -7.68 14.17 11.91
CA TYR A 25 -7.29 14.88 13.13
C TYR A 25 -8.03 14.37 14.37
N HIS A 26 -9.27 13.91 14.22
CA HIS A 26 -9.99 13.24 15.30
C HIS A 26 -9.41 11.86 15.61
N TYR A 27 -8.92 11.13 14.61
CA TYR A 27 -8.23 9.86 14.81
C TYR A 27 -6.87 10.04 15.47
N LEU A 28 -6.08 11.03 15.05
CA LEU A 28 -4.81 11.34 15.70
C LEU A 28 -5.02 11.85 17.13
N ALA A 29 -6.01 12.71 17.37
CA ALA A 29 -6.36 13.13 18.73
C ALA A 29 -6.86 11.96 19.57
N PHE A 30 -7.67 11.04 19.02
CA PHE A 30 -8.15 9.85 19.72
C PHE A 30 -7.01 8.87 20.01
N ILE A 31 -6.10 8.64 19.07
CA ILE A 31 -4.90 7.83 19.27
C ILE A 31 -4.00 8.48 20.32
N PHE A 32 -3.79 9.80 20.27
CA PHE A 32 -2.96 10.52 21.24
C PHE A 32 -3.58 10.46 22.65
N THR A 33 -4.91 10.60 22.74
CA THR A 33 -5.65 10.50 24.00
C THR A 33 -5.69 9.06 24.51
N LEU A 34 -5.82 8.05 23.64
CA LEU A 34 -5.76 6.63 24.00
C LEU A 34 -4.35 6.23 24.45
N VAL A 35 -3.32 6.76 23.81
CA VAL A 35 -1.92 6.60 24.20
C VAL A 35 -1.66 7.23 25.58
N GLN A 36 -2.12 8.46 25.82
CA GLN A 36 -1.96 9.13 27.13
C GLN A 36 -2.82 8.55 28.26
N THR A 37 -4.00 8.02 27.98
CA THR A 37 -4.93 7.57 29.04
C THR A 37 -4.85 6.06 29.31
N LYS A 38 -4.47 5.24 28.32
CA LYS A 38 -4.46 3.77 28.44
C LYS A 38 -3.08 3.15 28.34
N LEU A 39 -2.17 3.71 27.54
CA LEU A 39 -0.83 3.16 27.36
C LEU A 39 0.20 3.85 28.29
N ASP A 40 0.05 5.13 28.61
CA ASP A 40 0.97 5.87 29.49
C ASP A 40 1.07 5.30 30.93
N PRO A 41 0.01 4.79 31.58
CA PRO A 41 0.12 4.09 32.86
C PRO A 41 0.82 2.72 32.73
N ILE A 42 0.80 2.12 31.54
CA ILE A 42 1.44 0.83 31.23
C ILE A 42 2.91 1.04 30.85
N TYR A 43 3.26 2.16 30.21
CA TYR A 43 4.63 2.50 29.81
C TYR A 43 5.41 3.31 30.85
N LYS A 44 4.77 4.07 31.75
CA LYS A 44 5.47 4.76 32.85
C LYS A 44 6.31 3.83 33.74
N PRO A 45 5.88 2.60 34.07
CA PRO A 45 6.71 1.63 34.78
C PRO A 45 7.85 1.03 33.93
N TYR A 46 7.78 1.16 32.59
CA TYR A 46 8.70 0.52 31.64
C TYR A 46 9.60 1.51 30.90
N ARG A 47 9.49 2.81 31.20
CA ARG A 47 10.33 3.85 30.62
C ARG A 47 11.68 3.89 31.32
N GLY A 48 12.38 2.74 31.36
CA GLY A 48 13.82 2.65 31.55
C GLY A 48 14.44 3.41 32.72
N GLU A 49 13.68 3.83 33.71
CA GLU A 49 14.23 4.11 35.03
C GLU A 49 14.50 2.72 35.59
N GLU A 50 15.75 2.29 35.46
CA GLU A 50 16.30 1.23 36.28
C GLU A 50 15.70 1.40 37.67
N GLU A 51 14.92 0.43 38.15
CA GLU A 51 14.78 0.23 39.59
C GLU A 51 16.19 -0.17 40.07
N LEU A 52 17.09 0.83 40.11
CA LEU A 52 18.29 0.85 40.92
C LEU A 52 17.75 0.74 42.34
N PHE A 53 17.55 -0.51 42.77
CA PHE A 53 17.42 -0.80 44.17
C PHE A 53 18.69 -0.28 44.82
N TYR A 54 18.58 0.91 45.39
CA TYR A 54 19.59 1.54 46.20
C TYR A 54 19.82 0.63 47.41
N PHE A 55 20.76 -0.30 47.28
CA PHE A 55 21.45 -0.82 48.44
C PHE A 55 22.33 0.34 48.91
N PRO A 56 22.11 0.89 50.12
CA PRO A 56 23.09 1.78 50.70
C PRO A 56 24.35 0.93 50.84
N LEU A 57 25.34 1.14 49.97
CA LEU A 57 26.71 0.79 50.28
C LEU A 57 26.98 1.50 51.60
N ALA A 58 27.20 0.74 52.67
CA ALA A 58 27.64 1.32 53.92
C ALA A 58 28.98 2.01 53.62
N GLU A 59 28.94 3.31 53.40
CA GLU A 59 30.12 4.15 53.42
C GLU A 59 30.76 3.92 54.79
N LEU A 60 31.89 3.22 54.81
CA LEU A 60 32.73 3.16 55.99
C LEU A 60 33.07 4.61 56.35
N PRO A 61 32.70 5.10 57.54
CA PRO A 61 32.85 6.51 57.85
C PRO A 61 34.34 6.85 57.91
N THR A 62 34.76 7.77 57.04
CA THR A 62 35.99 8.52 57.26
C THR A 62 35.87 9.24 58.58
N THR A 63 36.83 8.98 59.46
CA THR A 63 36.95 9.50 60.81
C THR A 63 36.66 10.99 60.90
N SER A 64 35.52 11.38 61.46
CA SER A 64 35.43 12.58 62.30
C SER A 64 34.10 12.67 63.04
N LYS A 65 34.24 12.66 64.36
CA LYS A 65 33.32 13.16 65.40
C LYS A 65 32.19 12.22 65.84
N SER A 66 32.25 11.96 67.14
CA SER A 66 31.19 11.45 68.02
C SER A 66 29.93 12.29 67.83
N ASP A 67 28.71 11.75 67.88
CA ASP A 67 28.13 11.01 68.99
C ASP A 67 27.07 10.00 68.48
N ASN A 68 26.88 8.91 69.23
CA ASN A 68 25.65 8.09 69.25
C ASN A 68 25.23 7.33 67.98
N PHE A 69 26.17 6.74 67.23
CA PHE A 69 25.87 5.76 66.17
C PHE A 69 26.48 4.36 66.38
N ALA A 70 27.19 4.14 67.49
CA ALA A 70 27.89 2.87 67.75
C ALA A 70 26.96 1.66 67.90
N ASP A 71 25.66 1.87 68.22
CA ASP A 71 24.71 0.77 68.43
C ASP A 71 24.03 0.24 67.15
N ARG A 72 24.23 0.89 65.99
CA ARG A 72 23.64 0.43 64.71
C ARG A 72 24.62 -0.18 63.72
N ALA A 73 25.92 -0.01 63.94
CA ALA A 73 26.91 -0.79 63.22
C ALA A 73 26.91 -2.20 63.83
N LEU A 74 26.63 -3.22 63.03
CA LEU A 74 26.93 -4.61 63.40
C LEU A 74 28.44 -4.67 63.70
N SER A 75 28.81 -4.53 64.97
CA SER A 75 30.14 -4.85 65.46
C SER A 75 30.34 -6.34 65.21
N ILE A 76 30.93 -6.68 64.06
CA ILE A 76 31.31 -8.05 63.73
C ILE A 76 32.30 -8.49 64.80
N ASP A 77 31.85 -9.34 65.72
CA ASP A 77 32.75 -10.02 66.64
C ASP A 77 33.72 -10.84 65.78
N PRO A 78 35.03 -10.52 65.79
CA PRO A 78 35.93 -10.98 64.76
C PRO A 78 36.43 -12.39 65.06
N TRP A 79 35.54 -13.36 64.90
CA TRP A 79 35.88 -14.77 64.95
C TRP A 79 35.66 -15.44 63.58
N PRO A 80 36.69 -15.89 62.85
CA PRO A 80 38.12 -15.62 62.96
C PRO A 80 38.60 -14.80 61.73
N ALA A 81 38.17 -13.55 61.59
CA ALA A 81 38.50 -12.73 60.40
C ALA A 81 39.92 -12.11 60.45
N TYR A 82 40.51 -11.92 61.65
CA TYR A 82 41.85 -11.32 61.83
C TYR A 82 42.94 -12.34 62.19
N ALA A 83 42.78 -13.61 61.84
CA ALA A 83 43.78 -14.61 62.18
C ALA A 83 45.15 -14.36 61.49
N THR A 84 45.16 -13.57 60.41
CA THR A 84 46.34 -13.01 59.73
C THR A 84 47.04 -11.86 60.46
N GLU A 85 46.33 -11.16 61.35
CA GLU A 85 46.87 -10.01 62.12
C GLU A 85 47.20 -10.37 63.56
N ARG A 86 46.96 -11.62 63.98
CA ARG A 86 47.33 -12.07 65.33
C ARG A 86 48.85 -11.93 65.49
N THR A 87 49.28 -11.12 66.45
CA THR A 87 50.68 -11.07 66.88
C THR A 87 50.86 -11.91 68.14
N ASN A 88 52.00 -12.58 68.29
CA ASN A 88 52.31 -13.32 69.50
C ASN A 88 52.53 -12.29 70.64
N THR A 89 51.67 -12.26 71.66
CA THR A 89 51.77 -11.27 72.75
C THR A 89 52.79 -11.67 73.82
N ASP A 90 53.20 -12.93 73.87
CA ASP A 90 54.17 -13.42 74.85
C ASP A 90 55.59 -13.44 74.25
N THR A 91 56.40 -12.47 74.70
CA THR A 91 57.83 -12.23 74.42
C THR A 91 58.17 -11.55 73.09
N GLN A 92 58.09 -10.21 73.07
CA GLN A 92 58.64 -9.35 72.01
C GLN A 92 60.19 -9.27 72.02
N ILE A 93 60.87 -10.34 72.42
CA ILE A 93 62.32 -10.35 72.60
C ILE A 93 62.91 -11.55 71.86
N LEU A 94 63.70 -11.26 70.83
CA LEU A 94 64.50 -12.25 70.10
C LEU A 94 65.91 -12.28 70.68
N ARG A 95 66.38 -13.48 71.04
CA ARG A 95 67.78 -13.70 71.43
C ARG A 95 68.61 -13.97 70.17
N VAL A 96 69.43 -13.00 69.76
CA VAL A 96 70.42 -13.17 68.69
C VAL A 96 71.80 -13.22 69.35
N GLY A 97 72.33 -14.43 69.54
CA GLY A 97 73.56 -14.66 70.30
C GLY A 97 73.42 -14.32 71.80
N ASN A 98 74.30 -13.47 72.33
CA ASN A 98 74.29 -13.04 73.74
C ASN A 98 73.60 -11.68 73.99
N ARG A 99 72.87 -11.13 73.01
CA ARG A 99 72.08 -9.91 73.18
C ARG A 99 70.59 -10.17 72.94
N LEU A 100 69.77 -9.53 73.77
CA LEU A 100 68.31 -9.52 73.65
C LEU A 100 67.93 -8.29 72.80
N LEU A 101 67.21 -8.52 71.70
CA LEU A 101 66.73 -7.47 70.80
C LEU A 101 65.20 -7.48 70.77
N ALA A 102 64.59 -6.29 70.70
CA ALA A 102 63.15 -6.15 70.53
C ALA A 102 62.72 -6.65 69.13
N GLN A 103 61.72 -7.53 69.09
CA GLN A 103 61.20 -8.13 67.85
C GLN A 103 60.38 -7.11 67.06
N SER A 104 60.60 -7.03 65.73
CA SER A 104 59.87 -6.07 64.89
C SER A 104 58.40 -6.47 64.69
N LYS A 105 57.55 -5.50 64.34
CA LYS A 105 56.10 -5.70 64.11
C LYS A 105 55.79 -6.68 62.96
N GLU A 106 56.74 -6.95 62.07
CA GLU A 106 56.58 -7.94 61.00
C GLU A 106 56.95 -9.36 61.45
N GLN A 107 57.96 -9.48 62.31
CA GLN A 107 58.42 -10.77 62.83
C GLN A 107 57.48 -11.36 63.90
N SER A 108 56.59 -10.54 64.47
CA SER A 108 55.62 -10.93 65.49
C SER A 108 54.28 -11.41 64.91
N LYS A 109 54.05 -11.27 63.59
CA LYS A 109 52.82 -11.73 62.92
C LYS A 109 52.76 -13.25 62.88
N LEU A 110 51.66 -13.82 63.36
CA LEU A 110 51.35 -15.24 63.20
C LEU A 110 51.02 -15.52 61.74
N LYS A 111 51.40 -16.72 61.28
CA LYS A 111 51.04 -17.17 59.94
C LYS A 111 49.51 -17.19 59.82
N PRO A 112 48.95 -16.81 58.64
CA PRO A 112 47.54 -16.97 58.37
C PRO A 112 47.10 -18.38 58.76
N PRO A 113 45.94 -18.56 59.40
CA PRO A 113 45.44 -19.89 59.65
C PRO A 113 45.23 -20.58 58.30
N PRO A 114 45.49 -21.90 58.21
CA PRO A 114 45.26 -22.63 56.99
C PRO A 114 43.78 -22.54 56.61
N LYS A 115 43.52 -22.38 55.30
CA LYS A 115 42.16 -22.35 54.76
C LYS A 115 41.37 -23.58 55.23
N PRO A 116 40.12 -23.42 55.72
CA PRO A 116 39.30 -24.54 56.14
C PRO A 116 39.19 -25.63 55.07
N ARG A 117 39.42 -26.89 55.46
CA ARG A 117 39.40 -28.05 54.54
C ARG A 117 38.10 -28.16 53.76
N PHE A 118 36.98 -27.80 54.39
CA PHE A 118 35.67 -27.82 53.77
C PHE A 118 35.55 -26.83 52.60
N LEU A 119 36.07 -25.61 52.73
CA LEU A 119 36.08 -24.64 51.62
C LEU A 119 36.90 -25.14 50.44
N ILE A 120 38.04 -25.79 50.70
CA ILE A 120 38.87 -26.40 49.65
C ILE A 120 38.10 -27.53 48.94
N LEU A 121 37.33 -28.33 49.67
CA LEU A 121 36.48 -29.38 49.11
C LEU A 121 35.37 -28.82 48.21
N LEU A 122 34.73 -27.72 48.62
CA LEU A 122 33.70 -27.05 47.84
C LEU A 122 34.28 -26.45 46.55
N GLU A 123 35.41 -25.75 46.61
CA GLU A 123 36.08 -25.18 45.42
C GLU A 123 36.50 -26.27 44.42
N ASN A 124 37.09 -27.36 44.92
CA ASN A 124 37.43 -28.51 44.09
C ASN A 124 36.19 -29.20 43.51
N LYS A 125 35.03 -29.06 44.15
CA LYS A 125 33.74 -29.53 43.62
C LYS A 125 33.23 -28.58 42.53
N ILE A 126 33.26 -27.26 42.74
CA ILE A 126 32.93 -26.25 41.71
C ILE A 126 33.74 -26.51 40.44
N MET A 127 35.07 -26.59 40.56
CA MET A 127 35.95 -26.78 39.40
C MET A 127 35.70 -28.12 38.68
N ARG A 128 35.44 -29.20 39.44
CA ARG A 128 35.11 -30.50 38.83
C ARG A 128 33.77 -30.48 38.12
N ASP A 129 32.73 -29.93 38.76
CA ASP A 129 31.38 -29.94 38.24
C ASP A 129 31.26 -28.98 37.04
N MET A 130 31.92 -27.82 37.07
CA MET A 130 32.05 -26.92 35.92
C MET A 130 32.72 -27.61 34.72
N LYS A 131 33.85 -28.31 34.95
CA LYS A 131 34.57 -29.02 33.88
C LYS A 131 33.80 -30.22 33.33
N LYS A 132 33.05 -30.93 34.18
CA LYS A 132 32.25 -32.10 33.78
C LYS A 132 31.00 -31.71 33.00
N LEU A 133 30.34 -30.62 33.39
CA LEU A 133 29.07 -30.16 32.80
C LEU A 133 29.27 -29.16 31.66
N GLY A 134 30.50 -28.69 31.42
CA GLY A 134 30.80 -27.73 30.36
C GLY A 134 30.17 -26.36 30.58
N ILE A 135 30.00 -25.96 31.84
CA ILE A 135 29.35 -24.70 32.21
C ILE A 135 30.25 -23.53 31.83
N SER A 136 29.69 -22.53 31.15
CA SER A 136 30.41 -21.32 30.73
C SER A 136 30.78 -20.44 31.93
N GLU A 137 31.85 -19.66 31.82
CA GLU A 137 32.19 -18.59 32.79
C GLU A 137 31.30 -17.33 32.64
N ASP A 138 30.25 -17.39 31.82
CA ASP A 138 29.22 -16.35 31.76
C ASP A 138 28.34 -16.38 33.04
N THR A 139 28.03 -15.22 33.60
CA THR A 139 27.16 -15.07 34.79
C THR A 139 25.68 -15.25 34.44
N SER A 140 25.35 -15.21 33.15
CA SER A 140 23.98 -15.34 32.64
C SER A 140 23.51 -16.80 32.51
N ASP A 141 24.40 -17.77 32.66
CA ASP A 141 24.08 -19.19 32.49
C ASP A 141 23.24 -19.74 33.68
N PRO A 142 22.01 -20.23 33.45
CA PRO A 142 21.17 -20.78 34.50
C PRO A 142 21.76 -22.04 35.16
N LEU A 143 22.56 -22.84 34.45
CA LEU A 143 23.23 -24.02 35.02
C LEU A 143 24.34 -23.62 35.99
N ARG A 144 25.02 -22.51 35.72
CA ARG A 144 26.01 -21.95 36.64
C ARG A 144 25.35 -21.51 37.94
N LEU A 145 24.26 -20.75 37.84
CA LEU A 145 23.50 -20.32 39.02
C LEU A 145 23.01 -21.53 39.84
N GLN A 146 22.55 -22.59 39.17
CA GLN A 146 22.12 -23.82 39.83
C GLN A 146 23.26 -24.51 40.60
N LEU A 147 24.45 -24.62 39.99
CA LEU A 147 25.63 -25.21 40.64
C LEU A 147 26.02 -24.44 41.92
N TYR A 148 26.03 -23.11 41.87
CA TYR A 148 26.35 -22.29 43.03
C TYR A 148 25.27 -22.36 44.12
N ARG A 149 23.98 -22.50 43.75
CA ARG A 149 22.90 -22.73 44.74
C ARG A 149 23.09 -24.05 45.48
N GLU A 150 23.37 -25.14 44.77
CA GLU A 150 23.61 -26.46 45.38
C GLU A 150 24.86 -26.48 46.28
N ILE A 151 25.88 -25.71 45.93
CA ILE A 151 27.12 -25.61 46.72
C ILE A 151 26.90 -24.72 47.94
N PHE A 152 26.09 -23.67 47.81
CA PHE A 152 25.70 -22.82 48.93
C PHE A 152 24.78 -23.58 49.91
N ASP A 153 23.88 -24.43 49.43
CA ASP A 153 23.06 -25.31 50.27
C ASP A 153 23.91 -26.26 51.11
N ARG A 154 24.87 -26.96 50.49
CA ARG A 154 25.83 -27.80 51.23
C ARG A 154 26.66 -27.00 52.22
N PHE A 155 27.01 -25.75 51.88
CA PHE A 155 27.75 -24.88 52.79
C PHE A 155 26.91 -24.51 54.03
N ILE A 156 25.64 -24.17 53.84
CA ILE A 156 24.69 -23.88 54.92
C ILE A 156 24.47 -25.12 55.80
N GLU A 157 24.28 -26.31 55.21
CA GLU A 157 24.06 -27.57 55.94
C GLU A 157 25.20 -27.88 56.94
N GLU A 158 26.44 -27.55 56.56
CA GLU A 158 27.64 -27.79 57.38
C GLU A 158 27.92 -26.66 58.40
N CYS A 159 27.15 -25.56 58.37
CA CYS A 159 27.32 -24.42 59.26
C CYS A 159 26.46 -24.55 60.53
N ALA A 160 27.04 -24.99 61.65
CA ALA A 160 26.31 -25.22 62.90
C ALA A 160 25.58 -23.99 63.50
N TYR A 161 26.17 -22.79 63.42
CA TYR A 161 25.66 -21.59 64.09
C TYR A 161 25.06 -20.54 63.14
N TYR A 162 25.57 -20.45 61.92
CA TYR A 162 25.16 -19.43 60.94
C TYR A 162 24.08 -19.91 59.97
N ALA A 163 23.77 -21.22 59.94
CA ALA A 163 22.80 -21.80 59.02
C ALA A 163 21.43 -21.07 59.01
N PRO A 164 20.81 -20.71 60.15
CA PRO A 164 19.50 -20.05 60.13
C PRO A 164 19.52 -18.68 59.45
N VAL A 165 20.59 -17.91 59.62
CA VAL A 165 20.74 -16.58 59.01
C VAL A 165 21.05 -16.70 57.53
N LEU A 166 21.96 -17.60 57.14
CA LEU A 166 22.33 -17.82 55.74
C LEU A 166 21.16 -18.39 54.93
N ALA A 167 20.38 -19.32 55.52
CA ALA A 167 19.16 -19.83 54.90
C ALA A 167 18.13 -18.72 54.70
N LYS A 168 17.91 -17.86 55.71
CA LYS A 168 16.99 -16.72 55.57
C LYS A 168 17.43 -15.75 54.48
N ILE A 169 18.73 -15.46 54.36
CA ILE A 169 19.30 -14.62 53.29
C ILE A 169 19.07 -15.29 51.93
N LYS A 170 19.36 -16.59 51.82
CA LYS A 170 19.11 -17.38 50.61
C LYS A 170 17.64 -17.27 50.19
N ASP A 171 16.72 -17.55 51.11
CA ASP A 171 15.28 -17.52 50.85
C ASP A 171 14.81 -16.15 50.34
N GLN A 172 15.38 -15.04 50.83
CA GLN A 172 15.05 -13.70 50.31
C GLN A 172 15.46 -13.54 48.84
N TYR A 173 16.68 -13.94 48.48
CA TYR A 173 17.14 -13.86 47.09
C TYR A 173 16.38 -14.82 46.18
N GLU A 174 16.13 -16.04 46.63
CA GLU A 174 15.37 -17.03 45.87
C GLU A 174 13.92 -16.59 45.65
N GLY A 175 13.27 -16.03 46.68
CA GLY A 175 11.95 -15.44 46.58
C GLY A 175 11.91 -14.27 45.60
N PHE A 176 12.92 -13.39 45.60
CA PHE A 176 13.02 -12.29 44.66
C PHE A 176 13.21 -12.78 43.21
N ILE A 177 14.07 -13.78 42.99
CA ILE A 177 14.27 -14.40 41.66
C ILE A 177 12.96 -15.03 41.16
N MET A 178 12.22 -15.73 42.03
CA MET A 178 10.91 -16.28 41.68
C MET A 178 9.91 -15.19 41.31
N HIS A 179 9.87 -14.09 42.06
CA HIS A 179 9.04 -12.93 41.75
C HIS A 179 9.39 -12.31 40.39
N LEU A 180 10.69 -12.14 40.08
CA LEU A 180 11.12 -11.65 38.76
C LEU A 180 10.71 -12.59 37.63
N ARG A 181 10.90 -13.90 37.79
CA ARG A 181 10.45 -14.90 36.81
C ARG A 181 8.94 -14.84 36.60
N LYS A 182 8.17 -14.67 37.67
CA LYS A 182 6.71 -14.51 37.59
C LYS A 182 6.34 -13.25 36.81
N LYS A 183 6.95 -12.09 37.09
CA LYS A 183 6.75 -10.86 36.32
C LYS A 183 7.10 -11.03 34.83
N ILE A 184 8.21 -11.72 34.52
CA ILE A 184 8.58 -12.03 33.13
C ILE A 184 7.50 -12.86 32.44
N ASN A 185 7.00 -13.90 33.11
CA ASN A 185 5.94 -14.75 32.57
C ASN A 185 4.61 -14.00 32.39
N GLU A 186 4.28 -13.06 33.28
CA GLU A 186 3.10 -12.19 33.16
C GLU A 186 3.20 -11.19 32.00
N MET A 187 4.42 -10.75 31.65
CA MET A 187 4.64 -9.87 30.49
C MET A 187 4.53 -10.58 29.14
N GLN A 188 4.83 -11.88 29.10
CA GLN A 188 4.85 -12.63 27.85
C GLN A 188 3.53 -12.56 27.04
N PRO A 189 2.34 -12.78 27.64
CA PRO A 189 1.09 -12.65 26.90
C PRO A 189 0.81 -11.21 26.43
N ILE A 190 1.30 -10.19 27.15
CA ILE A 190 1.16 -8.79 26.73
C ILE A 190 2.00 -8.53 25.48
N LYS A 191 3.21 -9.09 25.40
CA LYS A 191 4.05 -9.00 24.19
C LYS A 191 3.41 -9.68 22.99
N GLU A 192 2.81 -10.85 23.20
CA GLU A 192 2.09 -11.58 22.16
C GLU A 192 0.87 -10.78 21.66
N LEU A 193 0.08 -10.22 22.58
CA LEU A 193 -1.07 -9.38 22.23
C LEU A 193 -0.63 -8.11 21.47
N LEU A 194 0.46 -7.48 21.89
CA LEU A 194 1.02 -6.31 21.21
C LEU A 194 1.47 -6.67 19.79
N TRP A 195 2.11 -7.83 19.61
CA TRP A 195 2.54 -8.31 18.30
C TRP A 195 1.35 -8.52 17.36
N VAL A 196 0.29 -9.18 17.84
CA VAL A 196 -0.96 -9.36 17.08
C VAL A 196 -1.59 -8.02 16.74
N ALA A 197 -1.68 -7.11 17.71
CA ALA A 197 -2.25 -5.78 17.48
C ALA A 197 -1.44 -4.95 16.46
N SER A 198 -0.11 -5.06 16.49
CA SER A 198 0.77 -4.44 15.49
C SER A 198 0.53 -5.02 14.10
N PHE A 199 0.50 -6.35 14.00
CA PHE A 199 0.23 -7.05 12.75
C PHE A 199 -1.15 -6.66 12.16
N ASP A 200 -2.18 -6.58 12.99
CA ASP A 200 -3.53 -6.17 12.59
C ASP A 200 -3.60 -4.68 12.20
N ALA A 201 -2.77 -3.83 12.80
CA ALA A 201 -2.65 -2.44 12.39
C ALA A 201 -1.97 -2.32 11.02
N ASP A 202 -0.85 -3.02 10.81
CA ASP A 202 -0.12 -3.04 9.53
C ASP A 202 -1.00 -3.59 8.40
N LYS A 203 -1.74 -4.67 8.67
CA LYS A 203 -2.70 -5.24 7.73
C LYS A 203 -3.77 -4.22 7.33
N ARG A 204 -4.37 -3.51 8.30
CA ARG A 204 -5.38 -2.47 8.03
C ARG A 204 -4.80 -1.33 7.19
N VAL A 205 -3.60 -0.85 7.54
CA VAL A 205 -2.93 0.21 6.77
C VAL A 205 -2.71 -0.23 5.32
N ASN A 206 -2.23 -1.46 5.11
CA ASN A 206 -2.00 -2.00 3.78
C ASN A 206 -3.31 -2.16 2.99
N GLU A 207 -4.40 -2.61 3.63
CA GLU A 207 -5.72 -2.68 3.00
C GLU A 207 -6.23 -1.29 2.58
N PHE A 208 -6.04 -0.25 3.41
CA PHE A 208 -6.38 1.12 3.05
C PHE A 208 -5.56 1.61 1.86
N GLN A 209 -4.24 1.41 1.88
CA GLN A 209 -3.35 1.79 0.77
C GLN A 209 -3.72 1.09 -0.53
N ASN A 210 -4.08 -0.19 -0.48
CA ASN A 210 -4.51 -0.93 -1.67
C ASN A 210 -5.81 -0.35 -2.25
N ARG A 211 -6.79 -0.01 -1.40
CA ARG A 211 -8.04 0.63 -1.85
C ARG A 211 -7.77 2.01 -2.45
N GLU A 212 -6.96 2.82 -1.79
CA GLU A 212 -6.56 4.14 -2.30
C GLU A 212 -5.83 4.03 -3.63
N ASN A 213 -4.90 3.08 -3.78
CA ASN A 213 -4.20 2.84 -5.04
C ASN A 213 -5.14 2.44 -6.17
N THR A 214 -6.11 1.55 -5.90
CA THR A 214 -7.12 1.18 -6.91
C THR A 214 -7.98 2.36 -7.33
N GLU A 215 -8.36 3.23 -6.39
CA GLU A 215 -9.14 4.44 -6.69
C GLU A 215 -8.31 5.45 -7.48
N ILE A 216 -7.04 5.65 -7.10
CA ILE A 216 -6.10 6.51 -7.81
C ILE A 216 -5.94 6.05 -9.26
N ASP A 217 -5.81 4.75 -9.51
CA ASP A 217 -5.64 4.22 -10.86
C ASP A 217 -6.93 4.33 -11.68
N PHE A 218 -8.09 4.12 -11.05
CA PHE A 218 -9.39 4.39 -11.67
C PHE A 218 -9.51 5.87 -12.08
N LEU A 219 -9.26 6.80 -11.15
CA LEU A 219 -9.31 8.25 -11.42
C LEU A 219 -8.30 8.70 -12.47
N LYS A 220 -7.09 8.10 -12.50
CA LYS A 220 -6.12 8.36 -13.57
C LYS A 220 -6.66 7.95 -14.93
N SER A 221 -7.32 6.79 -15.01
CA SER A 221 -7.90 6.30 -16.26
C SER A 221 -9.03 7.20 -16.76
N GLU A 222 -9.90 7.65 -15.85
CA GLU A 222 -10.99 8.58 -16.16
C GLU A 222 -10.45 9.94 -16.61
N ARG A 223 -9.47 10.50 -15.88
CA ARG A 223 -8.78 11.74 -16.25
C ARG A 223 -8.16 11.64 -17.64
N ASN A 224 -7.55 10.51 -17.99
CA ASN A 224 -6.98 10.30 -19.32
C ASN A 224 -8.07 10.23 -20.40
N ARG A 225 -9.18 9.56 -20.13
CA ARG A 225 -10.34 9.48 -21.03
C ARG A 225 -10.92 10.88 -21.30
N ASP A 226 -11.08 11.69 -20.26
CA ASP A 226 -11.65 13.03 -20.42
C ASP A 226 -10.66 14.00 -21.07
N LYS A 227 -9.36 13.84 -20.82
CA LYS A 227 -8.33 14.55 -21.58
C LYS A 227 -8.41 14.23 -23.07
N PHE A 228 -8.59 12.96 -23.44
CA PHE A 228 -8.75 12.57 -24.85
C PHE A 228 -9.99 13.22 -25.50
N LYS A 229 -11.12 13.25 -24.79
CA LYS A 229 -12.32 13.96 -25.28
C LYS A 229 -12.06 15.46 -25.45
N LEU A 230 -11.36 16.08 -24.50
CA LEU A 230 -11.00 17.50 -24.57
C LEU A 230 -10.13 17.78 -25.79
N ASP A 231 -9.11 16.94 -26.03
CA ASP A 231 -8.21 17.06 -27.18
C ASP A 231 -8.99 16.91 -28.49
N LYS A 232 -9.95 16.00 -28.56
CA LYS A 232 -10.84 15.84 -29.72
C LYS A 232 -11.71 17.07 -29.98
N VAL A 233 -12.39 17.60 -28.96
CA VAL A 233 -13.22 18.81 -29.10
C VAL A 233 -12.34 20.02 -29.47
N GLN A 234 -11.13 20.09 -28.93
CA GLN A 234 -10.17 21.14 -29.26
C GLN A 234 -9.73 21.06 -30.73
N GLN A 235 -9.49 19.86 -31.25
CA GLN A 235 -9.21 19.61 -32.67
C GLN A 235 -10.39 20.07 -33.55
N GLU A 236 -11.61 19.63 -33.23
CA GLU A 236 -12.83 20.01 -33.94
C GLU A 236 -13.03 21.53 -33.94
N ARG A 237 -12.76 22.20 -32.82
CA ARG A 237 -12.82 23.67 -32.72
C ARG A 237 -11.84 24.35 -33.68
N VAL A 238 -10.61 23.84 -33.78
CA VAL A 238 -9.59 24.39 -34.69
C VAL A 238 -10.01 24.17 -36.15
N GLU A 239 -10.49 22.98 -36.49
CA GLU A 239 -10.98 22.67 -37.84
C GLU A 239 -12.15 23.57 -38.23
N LEU A 240 -13.15 23.70 -37.35
CA LEU A 240 -14.28 24.61 -37.56
C LEU A 240 -13.80 26.05 -37.73
N GLN A 241 -12.87 26.51 -36.89
CA GLN A 241 -12.34 27.86 -37.00
C GLN A 241 -11.64 28.12 -38.35
N VAL A 242 -10.89 27.14 -38.87
CA VAL A 242 -10.30 27.24 -40.21
C VAL A 242 -11.38 27.31 -41.29
N THR A 243 -12.42 26.48 -41.21
CA THR A 243 -13.52 26.51 -42.17
C THR A 243 -14.28 27.83 -42.16
N VAL A 244 -14.57 28.39 -40.98
CA VAL A 244 -15.23 29.70 -40.82
C VAL A 244 -14.37 30.80 -41.42
N SER A 245 -13.07 30.85 -41.11
CA SER A 245 -12.16 31.85 -41.70
C SER A 245 -12.14 31.79 -43.23
N LYS A 246 -12.09 30.59 -43.80
CA LYS A 246 -12.12 30.39 -45.26
C LYS A 246 -13.44 30.85 -45.87
N LEU A 247 -14.58 30.54 -45.23
CA LEU A 247 -15.89 30.99 -45.70
C LEU A 247 -16.04 32.51 -45.63
N MET A 248 -15.52 33.13 -44.57
CA MET A 248 -15.49 34.60 -44.43
C MET A 248 -14.65 35.25 -45.54
N GLU A 249 -13.48 34.69 -45.87
CA GLU A 249 -12.64 35.16 -46.97
C GLU A 249 -13.35 35.02 -48.33
N GLN A 250 -13.97 33.87 -48.59
CA GLN A 250 -14.75 33.65 -49.80
C GLN A 250 -15.95 34.59 -49.93
N LEU A 251 -16.64 34.88 -48.82
CA LEU A 251 -17.74 35.83 -48.79
C LEU A 251 -17.24 37.24 -49.11
N GLY A 252 -16.15 37.69 -48.49
CA GLY A 252 -15.53 38.98 -48.77
C GLY A 252 -15.12 39.12 -50.25
N ALA A 253 -14.48 38.10 -50.81
CA ALA A 253 -14.13 38.07 -52.23
C ALA A 253 -15.36 38.14 -53.15
N ARG A 254 -16.47 37.49 -52.76
CA ARG A 254 -17.73 37.53 -53.50
C ARG A 254 -18.39 38.92 -53.43
N GLU A 255 -18.39 39.55 -52.26
CA GLU A 255 -18.90 40.91 -52.07
C GLU A 255 -18.11 41.91 -52.92
N GLU A 256 -16.79 41.82 -52.94
CA GLU A 256 -15.92 42.66 -53.78
C GLU A 256 -16.19 42.44 -55.27
N ALA A 257 -16.29 41.18 -55.72
CA ALA A 257 -16.62 40.85 -57.10
C ALA A 257 -17.99 41.41 -57.53
N CYS A 258 -19.01 41.29 -56.67
CA CYS A 258 -20.34 41.86 -56.90
C CYS A 258 -20.29 43.40 -56.97
N SER A 259 -19.49 44.04 -56.11
CA SER A 259 -19.30 45.50 -56.15
C SER A 259 -18.64 45.95 -57.45
N LEU A 260 -17.57 45.28 -57.86
CA LEU A 260 -16.88 45.55 -59.13
C LEU A 260 -17.81 45.34 -60.33
N GLU A 261 -18.62 44.29 -60.32
CA GLU A 261 -19.63 44.05 -61.35
C GLU A 261 -20.69 45.16 -61.37
N ALA A 262 -21.19 45.59 -60.21
CA ALA A 262 -22.15 46.69 -60.12
C ALA A 262 -21.58 48.01 -60.66
N ASP A 263 -20.32 48.32 -60.35
CA ASP A 263 -19.65 49.51 -60.88
C ASP A 263 -19.37 49.41 -62.38
N GLY A 264 -18.98 48.22 -62.88
CA GLY A 264 -18.88 47.94 -64.31
C GLY A 264 -20.20 48.10 -65.04
N ARG A 265 -21.32 47.64 -64.45
CA ARG A 265 -22.67 47.85 -65.00
C ARG A 265 -23.05 49.34 -65.03
N LYS A 266 -22.71 50.12 -64.01
CA LYS A 266 -22.94 51.58 -64.04
C LYS A 266 -22.17 52.23 -65.19
N LEU A 267 -20.90 51.87 -65.39
CA LEU A 267 -20.08 52.38 -66.48
C LEU A 267 -20.67 52.00 -67.86
N LEU A 268 -21.05 50.74 -68.03
CA LEU A 268 -21.71 50.28 -69.26
C LEU A 268 -23.03 51.02 -69.52
N VAL A 269 -23.84 51.27 -68.49
CA VAL A 269 -25.08 52.06 -68.62
C VAL A 269 -24.75 53.49 -69.07
N THR A 270 -23.70 54.12 -68.54
CA THR A 270 -23.26 55.44 -69.02
C THR A 270 -22.82 55.41 -70.47
N GLU A 271 -22.01 54.43 -70.88
CA GLU A 271 -21.57 54.28 -72.28
C GLU A 271 -22.73 53.98 -73.23
N VAL A 272 -23.66 53.11 -72.84
CA VAL A 272 -24.87 52.80 -73.63
C VAL A 272 -25.73 54.05 -73.78
N ASN A 273 -25.87 54.87 -72.74
CA ASN A 273 -26.60 56.13 -72.82
C ASN A 273 -25.92 57.12 -73.78
N ASP A 274 -24.59 57.23 -73.75
CA ASP A 274 -23.79 58.05 -74.67
C ASP A 274 -23.92 57.56 -76.12
N ILE A 275 -23.79 56.24 -76.34
CA ILE A 275 -23.98 55.61 -77.66
C ILE A 275 -25.41 55.83 -78.15
N ASN A 276 -26.43 55.62 -77.32
CA ASN A 276 -27.82 55.87 -77.69
C ASN A 276 -28.09 57.35 -78.00
N SER A 277 -27.35 58.27 -77.39
CA SER A 277 -27.39 59.69 -77.77
C SER A 277 -26.80 59.89 -79.17
N ARG A 278 -25.57 59.40 -79.40
CA ARG A 278 -24.90 59.45 -80.71
C ARG A 278 -25.67 58.72 -81.81
N LEU A 279 -26.30 57.59 -81.50
CA LEU A 279 -27.14 56.83 -82.41
C LEU A 279 -28.39 57.63 -82.74
N ARG A 280 -29.05 58.28 -81.77
CA ARG A 280 -30.17 59.18 -82.07
C ARG A 280 -29.76 60.34 -82.97
N GLU A 281 -28.55 60.87 -82.82
CA GLU A 281 -27.96 61.87 -83.73
C GLU A 281 -27.70 61.29 -85.13
N LEU A 282 -27.10 60.10 -85.21
CA LEU A 282 -26.84 59.39 -86.48
C LEU A 282 -28.11 58.90 -87.15
N GLU A 283 -29.12 58.46 -86.43
CA GLU A 283 -30.45 58.09 -86.92
C GLU A 283 -31.17 59.32 -87.46
N ALA A 284 -30.99 60.50 -86.87
CA ALA A 284 -31.44 61.73 -87.49
C ALA A 284 -30.74 61.97 -88.85
N LEU A 285 -29.47 61.58 -88.98
CA LEU A 285 -28.71 61.65 -90.24
C LEU A 285 -29.06 60.52 -91.23
N THR A 286 -29.31 59.29 -90.78
CA THR A 286 -29.64 58.12 -91.63
C THR A 286 -31.11 58.05 -92.00
N ARG A 287 -32.03 58.59 -91.18
CA ARG A 287 -33.42 58.84 -91.61
C ARG A 287 -33.47 59.87 -92.76
N ALA A 288 -32.40 60.65 -92.95
CA ALA A 288 -32.17 61.46 -94.15
C ALA A 288 -31.49 60.70 -95.32
N ASP A 289 -30.99 59.47 -95.11
CA ASP A 289 -30.14 58.73 -96.08
C ASP A 289 -30.68 57.33 -96.47
N MET A 290 -31.61 56.74 -95.72
CA MET A 290 -32.03 55.34 -95.92
C MET A 290 -33.29 55.22 -96.78
N GLY A 291 -33.13 55.59 -98.04
CA GLY A 291 -33.89 55.05 -99.15
C GLY A 291 -32.99 54.15 -100.01
N ARG A 292 -32.40 53.07 -99.47
CA ARG A 292 -31.76 52.01 -100.26
C ARG A 292 -31.34 50.79 -99.42
N ASN A 293 -31.66 49.62 -99.99
CA ASN A 293 -31.00 48.32 -99.88
C ASN A 293 -31.66 47.24 -99.01
N THR A 294 -32.25 46.28 -99.74
CA THR A 294 -32.53 44.89 -99.37
C THR A 294 -31.23 44.07 -99.43
N ASP A 295 -31.02 43.23 -98.43
CA ASP A 295 -29.74 42.55 -98.15
C ASP A 295 -29.30 41.50 -99.18
N ASP A 296 -27.98 41.49 -99.37
CA ASP A 296 -27.20 40.78 -100.39
C ASP A 296 -26.85 39.32 -99.98
N PRO A 297 -27.01 38.32 -100.87
CA PRO A 297 -26.67 36.91 -100.65
C PRO A 297 -25.23 36.62 -100.19
N ILE A 298 -24.30 37.58 -100.25
CA ILE A 298 -22.95 37.45 -99.67
C ILE A 298 -22.98 37.38 -98.14
N LYS A 299 -23.93 38.05 -97.47
CA LYS A 299 -24.06 38.02 -95.99
C LYS A 299 -24.35 36.62 -95.45
N LEU A 300 -25.19 35.85 -96.16
CA LEU A 300 -25.53 34.49 -95.78
C LEU A 300 -24.31 33.55 -95.89
N LYS A 301 -23.42 33.78 -96.86
CA LYS A 301 -22.19 33.00 -97.00
C LYS A 301 -21.16 33.31 -95.90
N ILE A 302 -21.14 34.54 -95.40
CA ILE A 302 -20.31 34.94 -94.26
C ILE A 302 -20.80 34.27 -92.98
N LEU A 303 -22.12 34.22 -92.73
CA LEU A 303 -22.69 33.53 -91.57
C LEU A 303 -22.32 32.04 -91.53
N VAL A 304 -22.40 31.35 -92.66
CA VAL A 304 -22.04 29.92 -92.73
C VAL A 304 -20.57 29.71 -92.36
N GLY A 305 -19.66 30.55 -92.86
CA GLY A 305 -18.25 30.49 -92.48
C GLY A 305 -17.98 30.87 -91.01
N GLU A 306 -18.84 31.67 -90.39
CA GLU A 306 -18.77 31.98 -88.95
C GLU A 306 -19.18 30.79 -88.08
N TYR A 307 -20.19 30.02 -88.48
CA TYR A 307 -20.61 28.81 -87.78
C TYR A 307 -19.58 27.67 -87.88
N GLU A 308 -18.95 27.48 -89.04
CA GLU A 308 -17.86 26.51 -89.21
C GLU A 308 -16.67 26.85 -88.28
N LYS A 309 -16.30 28.12 -88.20
CA LYS A 309 -15.26 28.60 -87.25
C LYS A 309 -15.68 28.49 -85.79
N ALA A 310 -16.97 28.56 -85.47
CA ALA A 310 -17.45 28.35 -84.10
C ALA A 310 -17.38 26.87 -83.71
N LEU A 311 -17.71 25.97 -84.64
CA LEU A 311 -17.60 24.52 -84.45
C LEU A 311 -16.15 24.09 -84.24
N GLU A 312 -15.23 24.64 -85.02
CA GLU A 312 -13.80 24.35 -84.89
C GLU A 312 -13.24 24.82 -83.54
N ARG A 313 -13.66 26.00 -83.06
CA ARG A 313 -13.32 26.51 -81.71
C ARG A 313 -13.83 25.59 -80.59
N ALA A 314 -15.09 25.15 -80.66
CA ALA A 314 -15.66 24.24 -79.66
C ALA A 314 -14.91 22.89 -79.61
N ASN A 315 -14.50 22.36 -80.77
CA ASN A 315 -13.71 21.13 -80.84
C ASN A 315 -12.30 21.30 -80.26
N THR A 316 -11.65 22.46 -80.49
CA THR A 316 -10.34 22.74 -79.86
C THR A 316 -10.44 22.83 -78.35
N GLU A 317 -11.52 23.39 -77.82
CA GLU A 317 -11.76 23.53 -76.38
C GLU A 317 -12.03 22.17 -75.70
N LEU A 318 -12.81 21.30 -76.36
CA LEU A 318 -13.05 19.92 -75.91
C LEU A 318 -11.73 19.13 -75.80
N ASN A 319 -10.86 19.25 -76.80
CA ASN A 319 -9.56 18.57 -76.80
C ASN A 319 -8.64 19.10 -75.70
N ARG A 320 -8.68 20.41 -75.40
CA ARG A 320 -7.98 20.99 -74.27
C ARG A 320 -8.47 20.43 -72.95
N TYR A 321 -9.79 20.35 -72.73
CA TYR A 321 -10.33 19.77 -71.49
C TYR A 321 -9.97 18.30 -71.32
N ARG A 322 -9.91 17.54 -72.41
CA ARG A 322 -9.50 16.13 -72.38
C ARG A 322 -8.03 15.99 -71.96
N SER A 323 -7.15 16.84 -72.49
CA SER A 323 -5.74 16.89 -72.11
C SER A 323 -5.56 17.32 -70.66
N ASP A 324 -6.24 18.39 -70.24
CA ASP A 324 -6.19 18.90 -68.86
C ASP A 324 -6.72 17.86 -67.86
N PHE A 325 -7.72 17.05 -68.24
CA PHE A 325 -8.26 15.97 -67.40
C PHE A 325 -7.26 14.81 -67.24
N GLU A 326 -6.57 14.43 -68.33
CA GLU A 326 -5.54 13.39 -68.31
C GLU A 326 -4.32 13.80 -67.47
N GLU A 327 -3.98 15.10 -67.45
CA GLU A 327 -2.92 15.66 -66.60
C GLU A 327 -3.32 15.78 -65.11
N ARG A 328 -4.57 16.17 -64.83
CA ARG A 328 -5.06 16.43 -63.45
C ARG A 328 -5.51 15.20 -62.67
N VAL A 329 -5.73 14.06 -63.31
CA VAL A 329 -6.12 12.81 -62.64
C VAL A 329 -5.00 11.78 -62.79
N PRO A 330 -3.98 11.79 -61.90
CA PRO A 330 -2.89 10.81 -61.95
C PRO A 330 -3.42 9.43 -61.59
N ARG A 331 -3.79 8.64 -62.60
CA ARG A 331 -4.28 7.27 -62.45
C ARG A 331 -3.34 6.40 -61.62
N VAL A 332 -2.03 6.65 -61.70
CA VAL A 332 -1.00 5.98 -60.90
C VAL A 332 -1.18 6.23 -59.40
N LYS A 333 -1.47 7.47 -58.98
CA LYS A 333 -1.68 7.80 -57.55
C LYS A 333 -2.97 7.17 -57.02
N TYR A 334 -4.00 7.08 -57.85
CA TYR A 334 -5.24 6.40 -57.50
C TYR A 334 -5.02 4.91 -57.28
N GLU A 335 -4.33 4.23 -58.20
CA GLU A 335 -4.03 2.80 -58.08
C GLU A 335 -3.11 2.53 -56.88
N GLU A 336 -2.15 3.41 -56.60
CA GLU A 336 -1.30 3.31 -55.42
C GLU A 336 -2.08 3.48 -54.11
N ALA A 337 -2.98 4.47 -54.04
CA ALA A 337 -3.87 4.65 -52.89
C ALA A 337 -4.81 3.45 -52.71
N LYS A 338 -5.33 2.89 -53.81
CA LYS A 338 -6.18 1.69 -53.78
C LYS A 338 -5.41 0.48 -53.25
N LYS A 339 -4.18 0.25 -53.72
CA LYS A 339 -3.32 -0.83 -53.23
C LYS A 339 -2.98 -0.68 -51.75
N GLN A 340 -2.73 0.54 -51.28
CA GLN A 340 -2.50 0.83 -49.87
C GLN A 340 -3.75 0.57 -49.02
N LEU A 341 -4.93 0.94 -49.53
CA LEU A 341 -6.20 0.66 -48.87
C LEU A 341 -6.43 -0.85 -48.73
N GLU A 342 -6.26 -1.61 -49.81
CA GLU A 342 -6.40 -3.08 -49.79
C GLU A 342 -5.43 -3.74 -48.80
N ALA A 343 -4.17 -3.30 -48.77
CA ALA A 343 -3.18 -3.79 -47.79
C ALA A 343 -3.59 -3.49 -46.34
N LYS A 344 -4.11 -2.28 -46.09
CA LYS A 344 -4.59 -1.89 -44.76
C LYS A 344 -5.86 -2.64 -44.35
N THR A 345 -6.75 -2.96 -45.28
CA THR A 345 -7.93 -3.79 -45.02
C THR A 345 -7.52 -5.19 -44.55
N VAL A 346 -6.57 -5.84 -45.22
CA VAL A 346 -6.06 -7.17 -44.81
C VAL A 346 -5.41 -7.12 -43.43
N GLU A 347 -4.66 -6.06 -43.11
CA GLU A 347 -4.05 -5.87 -41.79
C GLU A 347 -5.11 -5.70 -40.69
N VAL A 348 -6.18 -4.95 -40.96
CA VAL A 348 -7.30 -4.77 -40.03
C VAL A 348 -8.03 -6.09 -39.79
N ASP A 349 -8.26 -6.89 -40.82
CA ASP A 349 -8.91 -8.19 -40.69
C ASP A 349 -8.09 -9.16 -39.83
N ALA A 350 -6.77 -9.22 -40.05
CA ALA A 350 -5.86 -10.03 -39.22
C ALA A 350 -5.86 -9.59 -37.74
N LEU A 351 -5.82 -8.27 -37.48
CA LEU A 351 -5.88 -7.74 -36.11
C LEU A 351 -7.23 -8.02 -35.43
N ASN A 352 -8.33 -7.98 -36.19
CA ASN A 352 -9.65 -8.33 -35.67
C ASN A 352 -9.73 -9.81 -35.28
N GLU A 353 -9.15 -10.72 -36.07
CA GLU A 353 -9.07 -12.14 -35.73
C GLU A 353 -8.24 -12.37 -34.46
N GLU A 354 -7.11 -11.68 -34.30
CA GLU A 354 -6.30 -11.75 -33.08
C GLU A 354 -7.06 -11.21 -31.86
N LEU A 355 -7.83 -10.12 -32.03
CA LEU A 355 -8.65 -9.53 -30.98
C LEU A 355 -9.76 -10.48 -30.52
N GLU A 356 -10.48 -11.11 -31.44
CA GLU A 356 -11.50 -12.14 -31.18
C GLU A 356 -10.88 -13.36 -30.44
N SER A 357 -9.71 -13.81 -30.88
CA SER A 357 -8.95 -14.88 -30.21
C SER A 357 -8.48 -14.49 -28.80
N ALA A 358 -8.11 -13.23 -28.57
CA ALA A 358 -7.78 -12.73 -27.24
C ALA A 358 -9.03 -12.62 -26.35
N ALA A 359 -10.15 -12.12 -26.90
CA ALA A 359 -11.41 -11.96 -26.18
C ALA A 359 -11.97 -13.31 -25.72
N SER A 360 -11.95 -14.34 -26.58
CA SER A 360 -12.37 -15.69 -26.23
C SER A 360 -11.51 -16.31 -25.12
N ARG A 361 -10.18 -16.18 -25.20
CA ARG A 361 -9.26 -16.63 -24.12
C ARG A 361 -9.52 -15.90 -22.80
N TYR A 362 -9.79 -14.59 -22.85
CA TYR A 362 -10.12 -13.80 -21.68
C TYR A 362 -11.45 -14.26 -21.06
N SER A 363 -12.48 -14.52 -21.87
CA SER A 363 -13.76 -15.05 -21.39
C SER A 363 -13.58 -16.37 -20.66
N LEU A 364 -12.81 -17.31 -21.24
CA LEU A 364 -12.53 -18.60 -20.60
C LEU A 364 -11.79 -18.45 -19.26
N LEU A 365 -10.80 -17.55 -19.20
CA LEU A 365 -10.08 -17.27 -17.96
C LEU A 365 -11.00 -16.66 -16.89
N LYS A 366 -11.91 -15.78 -17.30
CA LYS A 366 -12.91 -15.18 -16.42
C LYS A 366 -13.82 -16.26 -15.81
N ASP A 367 -14.33 -17.17 -16.63
CA ASP A 367 -15.19 -18.28 -16.17
C ASP A 367 -14.44 -19.20 -15.17
N HIS A 368 -13.16 -19.46 -15.42
CA HIS A 368 -12.30 -20.19 -14.47
C HIS A 368 -12.12 -19.44 -13.15
N CYS A 369 -11.89 -18.13 -13.18
CA CYS A 369 -11.76 -17.30 -11.99
C CYS A 369 -13.05 -17.26 -11.18
N GLU A 370 -14.21 -17.12 -11.84
CA GLU A 370 -15.52 -17.17 -11.21
C GLU A 370 -15.75 -18.53 -10.54
N THR A 371 -15.45 -19.63 -11.25
CA THR A 371 -15.50 -20.98 -10.67
C THR A 371 -14.59 -21.11 -9.44
N LEU A 372 -13.35 -20.63 -9.50
CA LEU A 372 -12.44 -20.66 -8.34
C LEU A 372 -12.94 -19.83 -7.15
N ASN A 373 -13.57 -18.68 -7.41
CA ASN A 373 -14.20 -17.88 -6.35
C ASN A 373 -15.31 -18.66 -5.66
N THR A 374 -16.18 -19.34 -6.42
CA THR A 374 -17.25 -20.17 -5.82
C THR A 374 -16.69 -21.27 -4.91
N TRP A 375 -15.60 -21.93 -5.32
CA TRP A 375 -14.95 -22.93 -4.47
C TRP A 375 -14.33 -22.32 -3.22
N ARG A 376 -13.61 -21.21 -3.36
CA ARG A 376 -13.02 -20.48 -2.22
C ARG A 376 -14.09 -20.12 -1.19
N ASP A 377 -15.19 -19.56 -1.65
CA ASP A 377 -16.26 -19.08 -0.79
C ASP A 377 -17.01 -20.25 -0.13
N LEU A 378 -17.15 -21.38 -0.83
CA LEU A 378 -17.65 -22.64 -0.26
C LEU A 378 -16.74 -23.14 0.88
N TYR A 379 -15.42 -23.08 0.72
CA TYR A 379 -14.47 -23.45 1.78
C TYR A 379 -14.51 -22.47 2.95
N ASN A 380 -14.60 -21.17 2.68
CA ASN A 380 -14.71 -20.13 3.71
C ASN A 380 -15.96 -20.32 4.58
N SER A 381 -17.11 -20.58 3.96
CA SER A 381 -18.35 -20.90 4.69
C SER A 381 -18.19 -22.12 5.60
N GLN A 382 -17.57 -23.20 5.09
CA GLN A 382 -17.28 -24.40 5.90
C GLN A 382 -16.38 -24.08 7.11
N ILE A 383 -15.31 -23.31 6.91
CA ILE A 383 -14.37 -22.92 7.97
C ILE A 383 -15.10 -22.07 9.03
N LEU A 384 -15.90 -21.09 8.61
CA LEU A 384 -16.67 -20.24 9.52
C LEU A 384 -17.61 -21.07 10.41
N TYR A 385 -18.32 -22.02 9.82
CA TYR A 385 -19.22 -22.90 10.57
C TYR A 385 -18.47 -23.85 11.52
N ILE A 386 -17.37 -24.46 11.07
CA ILE A 386 -16.55 -25.35 11.91
C ILE A 386 -15.96 -24.58 13.09
N THR A 387 -15.38 -23.41 12.84
CA THR A 387 -14.79 -22.54 13.88
C THR A 387 -15.84 -22.19 14.93
N ARG A 388 -17.06 -21.84 14.51
CA ARG A 388 -18.16 -21.52 15.43
C ARG A 388 -18.59 -22.71 16.29
N ILE A 389 -18.63 -23.92 15.72
CA ILE A 389 -18.97 -25.14 16.45
C ILE A 389 -17.87 -25.54 17.44
N LEU A 390 -16.60 -25.39 17.05
CA LEU A 390 -15.47 -25.63 17.95
C LEU A 390 -15.52 -24.70 19.17
N ALA A 391 -15.91 -23.43 18.96
CA ALA A 391 -16.08 -22.43 20.01
C ALA A 391 -17.34 -22.64 20.89
N ALA A 392 -18.31 -23.47 20.48
CA ALA A 392 -19.52 -23.71 21.25
C ALA A 392 -19.25 -24.52 22.54
N LYS A 393 -20.02 -24.25 23.60
CA LYS A 393 -19.97 -25.01 24.87
C LYS A 393 -20.78 -26.31 24.76
N SER A 394 -20.32 -27.26 23.96
CA SER A 394 -20.90 -28.59 23.79
C SER A 394 -19.84 -29.69 23.96
N ASP A 395 -20.30 -30.93 24.17
CA ASP A 395 -19.43 -32.09 24.32
C ASP A 395 -18.67 -32.40 23.02
N ALA A 396 -17.45 -32.95 23.15
CA ALA A 396 -16.57 -33.23 22.03
C ALA A 396 -17.20 -34.19 21.02
N ALA A 397 -17.96 -35.20 21.47
CA ALA A 397 -18.64 -36.14 20.60
C ALA A 397 -19.72 -35.46 19.74
N GLN A 398 -20.48 -34.52 20.31
CA GLN A 398 -21.51 -33.78 19.61
C GLN A 398 -20.92 -32.84 18.55
N LYS A 399 -19.77 -32.22 18.84
CA LYS A 399 -19.04 -31.38 17.86
C LYS A 399 -18.59 -32.20 16.65
N VAL A 400 -18.04 -33.40 16.88
CA VAL A 400 -17.61 -34.30 15.81
C VAL A 400 -18.79 -34.79 14.97
N GLU A 401 -19.91 -35.17 15.60
CA GLU A 401 -21.14 -35.59 14.89
C GLU A 401 -21.66 -34.45 13.99
N TYR A 402 -21.67 -33.22 14.48
CA TYR A 402 -22.08 -32.04 13.71
C TYR A 402 -21.15 -31.76 12.53
N MET A 403 -19.82 -31.77 12.75
CA MET A 403 -18.83 -31.56 11.68
C MET A 403 -18.97 -32.62 10.57
N ASN A 404 -19.21 -33.88 10.94
CA ASN A 404 -19.43 -34.95 9.96
C ASN A 404 -20.72 -34.73 9.15
N ALA A 405 -21.82 -34.34 9.79
CA ALA A 405 -23.07 -34.03 9.10
C ALA A 405 -22.94 -32.81 8.18
N LEU A 406 -22.19 -31.80 8.60
CA LEU A 406 -21.87 -30.62 7.79
C LEU A 406 -21.07 -31.01 6.53
N LEU A 407 -19.96 -31.72 6.71
CA LEU A 407 -19.14 -32.19 5.58
C LEU A 407 -19.93 -33.09 4.62
N PHE A 408 -20.82 -33.94 5.14
CA PHE A 408 -21.70 -34.75 4.32
C PHE A 408 -22.66 -33.89 3.47
N LYS A 409 -23.28 -32.87 4.07
CA LYS A 409 -24.15 -31.92 3.34
C LYS A 409 -23.39 -31.22 2.21
N TYR A 410 -22.20 -30.70 2.48
CA TYR A 410 -21.40 -30.01 1.47
C TYR A 410 -20.93 -30.94 0.34
N ARG A 411 -20.50 -32.17 0.68
CA ARG A 411 -20.16 -33.19 -0.34
C ARG A 411 -21.34 -33.55 -1.22
N LYS A 412 -22.55 -33.63 -0.65
CA LYS A 412 -23.78 -33.89 -1.39
C LYS A 412 -24.12 -32.74 -2.34
N ILE A 413 -24.09 -31.50 -1.84
CA ILE A 413 -24.38 -30.29 -2.63
C ILE A 413 -23.42 -30.15 -3.81
N VAL A 414 -22.13 -30.40 -3.60
CA VAL A 414 -21.11 -30.35 -4.65
C VAL A 414 -21.35 -31.40 -5.75
N ARG A 415 -21.93 -32.56 -5.41
CA ARG A 415 -22.21 -33.62 -6.38
C ARG A 415 -23.52 -33.42 -7.14
N GLU A 416 -24.50 -32.76 -6.54
CA GLU A 416 -25.86 -32.68 -7.07
C GLU A 416 -26.19 -31.38 -7.81
N LYS A 417 -25.42 -30.29 -7.59
CA LYS A 417 -25.70 -28.98 -8.18
C LYS A 417 -24.83 -28.68 -9.40
N THR A 418 -25.40 -27.93 -10.35
CA THR A 418 -24.61 -27.34 -11.45
C THR A 418 -23.71 -26.21 -10.93
N PRO A 419 -22.66 -25.80 -11.67
CA PRO A 419 -21.78 -24.71 -11.26
C PRO A 419 -22.53 -23.40 -10.96
N GLU A 420 -23.56 -23.04 -11.75
CA GLU A 420 -24.33 -21.81 -11.50
C GLU A 420 -25.16 -21.92 -10.23
N GLN A 421 -25.85 -23.05 -10.04
CA GLN A 421 -26.64 -23.32 -8.84
C GLN A 421 -25.79 -23.43 -7.57
N LEU A 422 -24.53 -23.88 -7.73
CA LEU A 422 -23.55 -23.92 -6.65
C LEU A 422 -23.08 -22.50 -6.30
N ALA A 423 -22.82 -21.65 -7.30
CA ALA A 423 -22.45 -20.25 -7.10
C ALA A 423 -23.53 -19.47 -6.31
N ASP A 424 -24.80 -19.61 -6.71
CA ASP A 424 -25.93 -18.98 -6.02
C ASP A 424 -26.06 -19.47 -4.58
N PHE A 425 -25.92 -20.78 -4.37
CA PHE A 425 -25.94 -21.38 -3.03
C PHE A 425 -24.81 -20.86 -2.15
N VAL A 426 -23.59 -20.80 -2.68
CA VAL A 426 -22.40 -20.34 -1.95
C VAL A 426 -22.57 -18.89 -1.53
N THR A 427 -23.07 -18.04 -2.43
CA THR A 427 -23.29 -16.61 -2.16
C THR A 427 -24.27 -16.43 -0.99
N HIS A 428 -25.40 -17.14 -1.01
CA HIS A 428 -26.38 -17.08 0.06
C HIS A 428 -25.84 -17.71 1.36
N ASP A 429 -25.15 -18.84 1.29
CA ASP A 429 -24.67 -19.55 2.47
C ASP A 429 -23.48 -18.84 3.14
N LEU A 430 -22.62 -18.16 2.38
CA LEU A 430 -21.57 -17.30 2.89
C LEU A 430 -22.16 -16.11 3.65
N ALA A 431 -23.14 -15.42 3.06
CA ALA A 431 -23.84 -14.33 3.73
C ALA A 431 -24.49 -14.79 5.04
N LYS A 432 -25.06 -16.00 5.07
CA LYS A 432 -25.61 -16.61 6.29
C LYS A 432 -24.53 -16.98 7.31
N ALA A 433 -23.37 -17.46 6.87
CA ALA A 433 -22.25 -17.80 7.72
C ALA A 433 -21.65 -16.55 8.41
N GLU A 434 -21.52 -15.46 7.66
CA GLU A 434 -21.08 -14.14 8.12
C GLU A 434 -22.06 -13.52 9.10
N ALA A 435 -23.36 -13.63 8.84
CA ALA A 435 -24.43 -13.16 9.73
C ALA A 435 -24.54 -13.94 11.06
N GLY A 436 -23.66 -14.92 11.32
CA GLY A 436 -23.65 -15.67 12.57
C GLY A 436 -24.58 -16.88 12.59
N GLY A 437 -25.29 -17.17 11.50
CA GLY A 437 -26.18 -18.32 11.39
C GLY A 437 -25.43 -19.65 11.55
N LEU A 438 -26.13 -20.69 11.98
CA LEU A 438 -25.69 -22.07 11.83
C LEU A 438 -26.52 -22.74 10.73
N PRO A 439 -25.92 -23.61 9.91
CA PRO A 439 -26.65 -24.30 8.86
C PRO A 439 -27.64 -25.28 9.49
N SER A 440 -28.85 -25.34 8.95
CA SER A 440 -29.78 -26.40 9.31
C SER A 440 -29.21 -27.72 8.78
N LEU A 441 -28.92 -28.64 9.71
CA LEU A 441 -28.52 -30.00 9.43
C LEU A 441 -29.70 -30.89 9.81
N THR A 442 -30.37 -31.48 8.82
CA THR A 442 -31.30 -32.59 9.07
C THR A 442 -30.46 -33.77 9.55
N ARG A 443 -30.71 -34.20 10.79
CA ARG A 443 -29.98 -35.30 11.43
C ARG A 443 -30.13 -36.57 10.58
N PRO A 444 -29.04 -37.26 10.20
CA PRO A 444 -29.16 -38.64 9.76
C PRO A 444 -29.64 -39.45 10.96
N THR A 445 -30.87 -39.93 10.94
CA THR A 445 -31.37 -40.87 11.94
C THR A 445 -30.59 -42.18 11.78
N VAL A 446 -29.50 -42.32 12.53
CA VAL A 446 -28.88 -43.62 12.77
C VAL A 446 -29.90 -44.43 13.58
N GLY A 447 -30.55 -45.39 12.92
CA GLY A 447 -31.47 -46.33 13.52
C GLY A 447 -30.77 -47.05 14.67
N ARG A 448 -31.11 -46.67 15.89
CA ARG A 448 -30.71 -47.40 17.09
C ARG A 448 -31.59 -48.65 17.16
N ASN A 449 -31.17 -49.71 16.48
CA ASN A 449 -31.73 -51.05 16.71
C ASN A 449 -31.41 -51.43 18.15
N ARG A 450 -32.34 -51.12 19.05
CA ARG A 450 -32.39 -51.64 20.41
C ARG A 450 -32.88 -53.08 20.27
N SER A 451 -31.96 -54.03 20.31
CA SER A 451 -32.31 -55.43 20.57
C SER A 451 -33.09 -55.49 21.88
N LYS A 452 -34.33 -55.97 21.80
CA LYS A 452 -35.15 -56.35 22.96
C LYS A 452 -34.36 -57.36 23.81
N PRO A 453 -34.44 -57.29 25.15
CA PRO A 453 -34.12 -58.46 25.96
C PRO A 453 -35.31 -59.42 25.83
N GLU A 454 -35.04 -60.62 25.31
CA GLU A 454 -35.92 -61.77 25.55
C GLU A 454 -35.79 -62.11 27.04
N GLY A 455 -36.92 -62.08 27.72
CA GLY A 455 -37.12 -62.70 29.03
C GLY A 455 -38.25 -63.70 28.89
N GLU A 456 -37.97 -64.90 29.38
CA GLU A 456 -38.78 -66.14 29.42
C GLU A 456 -38.76 -67.03 28.17
#